data_AF-A0AAW7YSE6-F1
#
_entry.id   AF-A0AAW7YSE6-F1
#
_cell.length_a   1.000
_cell.length_b   1.000
_cell.length_c   1.000
_cell.angle_alpha   90.00
_cell.angle_beta   90.00
_cell.angle_gamma   90.00
#
_symmetry.space_group_name_H-M   'P 1'
#
loop_
_entity.id
_entity.type
_entity.pdbx_description
1 polymer ?
#
loop_
_entity_poly.entity_id
_entity_poly.type
_entity_poly.pdbx_seq_one_letter_code
_entity_poly.pdbx_strand_id
1 'polypeptide(L)'
;FNSSRTGVRLIGPKPEWARTDGGEAGLHPSNIHDNAYAVGSIDFTGDMPVILGPDGPSLGGFVCPATIIKADLWKMGQLKAGDEISFIPVTIP
;
A
#
# COMPACT_ATOMS: atom_id res chain seq x y z
N PHE A 1 -4.24 -3.05 16.56
CA PHE A 1 -5.04 -4.25 16.28
C PHE A 1 -5.23 -4.57 14.80
N ASN A 2 -4.94 -3.65 13.86
CA ASN A 2 -5.30 -3.88 12.45
C ASN A 2 -4.09 -4.14 11.52
N SER A 3 -2.97 -4.62 12.05
CA SER A 3 -1.79 -5.05 11.28
C SER A 3 -1.52 -6.53 11.58
N SER A 4 -1.24 -7.30 10.54
CA SER A 4 -0.96 -8.74 10.61
C SER A 4 -0.08 -9.17 9.43
N ARG A 5 0.08 -10.48 9.22
CA ARG A 5 0.81 -11.01 8.05
C ARG A 5 0.13 -10.69 6.71
N THR A 6 -1.15 -10.31 6.69
CA THR A 6 -1.83 -9.87 5.47
C THR A 6 -1.44 -8.44 5.07
N GLY A 7 -1.03 -7.62 6.04
CA GLY A 7 -0.54 -6.28 5.78
C GLY A 7 -0.36 -5.43 7.03
N VAL A 8 0.43 -4.37 6.89
CA VAL A 8 0.73 -3.40 7.94
C VAL A 8 0.01 -2.11 7.61
N ARG A 9 -0.98 -1.72 8.42
CA ARG A 9 -1.70 -0.46 8.24
C ARG A 9 -0.86 0.71 8.74
N LEU A 10 -0.91 1.80 7.99
CA LEU A 10 -0.20 3.03 8.28
C LEU A 10 -1.19 4.16 8.56
N ILE A 11 -0.77 5.10 9.40
CA ILE A 11 -1.47 6.36 9.64
C ILE A 11 -0.54 7.47 9.16
N GLY A 12 -1.05 8.35 8.30
CA GLY A 12 -0.23 9.36 7.64
C GLY A 12 -1.06 10.41 6.90
N PRO A 13 -0.40 11.26 6.09
CA PRO A 13 -1.09 12.28 5.31
C PRO A 13 -2.08 11.65 4.33
N LYS A 14 -3.23 12.31 4.14
CA LYS A 14 -4.20 11.91 3.12
C LYS A 14 -3.67 12.27 1.73
N PRO A 15 -3.86 11.42 0.71
CA PRO A 15 -3.50 11.77 -0.65
C PRO A 15 -4.34 12.94 -1.18
N GLU A 16 -3.73 13.75 -2.03
CA GLU A 16 -4.46 14.63 -2.94
C GLU A 16 -4.67 13.87 -4.25
N TRP A 17 -5.93 13.55 -4.53
CA TRP A 17 -6.27 12.73 -5.69
C TRP A 17 -6.34 13.56 -6.97
N ALA A 18 -5.68 13.08 -8.03
CA ALA A 18 -5.70 13.72 -9.35
C ALA A 18 -7.02 13.53 -10.12
N ARG A 19 -7.92 12.66 -9.63
CA ARG A 19 -9.21 12.34 -10.24
C ARG A 19 -10.32 12.53 -9.22
N THR A 20 -11.53 12.81 -9.69
CA THR A 20 -12.73 12.92 -8.85
C THR A 20 -13.30 11.57 -8.43
N ASP A 21 -13.07 10.53 -9.24
CA ASP A 21 -13.55 9.16 -9.04
C ASP A 21 -12.70 8.14 -9.83
N GLY A 22 -12.96 6.86 -9.58
CA GLY A 22 -12.35 5.73 -10.31
C GLY A 22 -13.19 5.20 -11.47
N GLY A 23 -14.28 5.87 -11.84
CA GLY A 23 -15.18 5.44 -12.91
C GLY A 23 -15.81 4.06 -12.66
N GLU A 24 -15.77 3.20 -13.67
CA GLU A 24 -16.33 1.83 -13.61
C GLU A 24 -15.66 0.94 -12.57
N ALA A 25 -14.41 1.24 -12.19
CA ALA A 25 -13.69 0.53 -11.14
C ALA A 25 -14.16 0.91 -9.71
N GLY A 26 -15.04 1.91 -9.59
CA GLY A 26 -15.66 2.35 -8.34
C GLY A 26 -15.45 3.83 -8.07
N LEU A 27 -16.28 4.41 -7.20
CA LEU A 27 -16.39 5.87 -7.05
C LEU A 27 -15.21 6.54 -6.35
N HIS A 28 -14.44 5.84 -5.52
CA HIS A 28 -13.30 6.47 -4.84
C HIS A 28 -12.13 6.70 -5.82
N PRO A 29 -11.44 7.86 -5.81
CA PRO A 29 -10.34 8.13 -6.75
C PRO A 29 -9.15 7.16 -6.71
N SER A 30 -8.97 6.48 -5.58
CA SER A 30 -7.96 5.42 -5.41
C SER A 30 -8.28 4.17 -6.23
N ASN A 31 -9.52 4.01 -6.72
CA ASN A 31 -9.95 2.82 -7.42
C ASN A 31 -9.40 2.78 -8.84
N ILE A 32 -8.93 1.59 -9.24
CA ILE A 32 -8.47 1.25 -10.59
C ILE A 32 -9.07 -0.10 -10.97
N HIS A 33 -9.15 -0.39 -12.26
CA HIS A 33 -9.48 -1.74 -12.68
C HIS A 33 -8.46 -2.72 -12.09
N ASP A 34 -8.98 -3.81 -11.55
CA ASP A 34 -8.20 -4.75 -10.77
C ASP A 34 -6.91 -5.18 -11.48
N ASN A 35 -5.80 -5.13 -10.75
CA ASN A 35 -4.50 -5.55 -11.22
C ASN A 35 -3.79 -6.41 -10.18
N ALA A 36 -2.71 -7.08 -10.62
CA ALA A 36 -1.87 -7.85 -9.70
C ALA A 36 -1.01 -6.91 -8.85
N TYR A 37 -0.87 -7.25 -7.57
CA TYR A 37 -0.02 -6.55 -6.61
C TYR A 37 1.28 -7.31 -6.34
N ALA A 38 2.34 -6.56 -6.04
CA ALA A 38 3.56 -7.11 -5.49
C ALA A 38 3.51 -7.13 -3.95
N VAL A 39 4.12 -8.13 -3.33
CA VAL A 39 4.36 -8.14 -1.87
C VAL A 39 5.19 -6.90 -1.49
N GLY A 40 4.76 -6.19 -0.45
CA GLY A 40 5.37 -4.93 -0.02
C GLY A 40 4.89 -3.69 -0.77
N SER A 41 3.90 -3.81 -1.65
CA SER A 41 3.24 -2.64 -2.25
C SER A 41 2.54 -1.81 -1.18
N ILE A 42 2.57 -0.49 -1.34
CA ILE A 42 1.85 0.45 -0.48
C ILE A 42 0.49 0.68 -1.13
N ASP A 43 -0.50 -0.11 -0.73
CA ASP A 43 -1.86 -0.08 -1.28
C ASP A 43 -2.71 0.99 -0.57
N PHE A 44 -3.42 1.82 -1.33
CA PHE A 44 -4.34 2.82 -0.81
C PHE A 44 -5.80 2.34 -0.90
N THR A 45 -6.26 1.63 0.13
CA THR A 45 -7.67 1.23 0.30
C THR A 45 -8.51 2.45 0.66
N GLY A 46 -8.83 3.29 -0.33
CA GLY A 46 -9.33 4.63 -0.10
C GLY A 46 -8.20 5.57 0.32
N ASP A 47 -8.44 6.40 1.34
CA ASP A 47 -7.43 7.33 1.89
C ASP A 47 -6.48 6.67 2.92
N MET A 48 -6.58 5.37 3.14
CA MET A 48 -5.82 4.64 4.18
C MET A 48 -4.76 3.73 3.55
N PRO A 49 -3.46 4.00 3.77
CA PRO A 49 -2.38 3.18 3.23
C PRO A 49 -2.14 1.89 4.03
N VAL A 50 -1.80 0.81 3.31
CA VAL A 50 -1.44 -0.50 3.84
C VAL A 50 -0.23 -1.06 3.09
N ILE A 51 0.81 -1.48 3.79
CA ILE A 51 1.89 -2.29 3.19
C ILE A 51 1.36 -3.72 3.05
N LEU A 52 1.26 -4.23 1.84
CA LEU A 52 0.78 -5.60 1.59
C LEU A 52 1.78 -6.64 2.08
N GLY A 53 1.34 -7.52 2.97
CA GLY A 53 2.18 -8.55 3.57
C GLY A 53 2.31 -9.80 2.72
N PRO A 54 3.12 -10.78 3.16
CA PRO A 54 3.31 -12.04 2.45
C PRO A 54 2.04 -12.90 2.36
N ASP A 55 1.09 -12.71 3.30
CA ASP A 55 -0.23 -13.35 3.26
C ASP A 55 -1.31 -12.37 2.76
N GLY A 56 -0.90 -11.28 2.09
CA GLY A 56 -1.77 -10.24 1.57
C GLY A 56 -2.47 -10.63 0.27
N PRO A 57 -3.41 -9.79 -0.21
CA PRO A 57 -4.08 -10.00 -1.49
C PRO A 57 -3.08 -9.94 -2.65
N SER A 58 -3.30 -10.77 -3.66
CA SER A 58 -2.50 -10.79 -4.89
C SER A 58 -3.10 -9.96 -6.03
N LEU A 59 -4.41 -9.72 -6.00
CA LEU A 59 -5.16 -8.94 -6.99
C LEU A 59 -6.10 -7.99 -6.24
N GLY A 60 -6.21 -6.75 -6.71
CA GLY A 60 -7.12 -5.76 -6.15
C GLY A 60 -7.25 -4.52 -7.03
N GLY A 61 -8.22 -3.67 -6.68
CA GLY A 61 -8.64 -2.51 -7.47
C GLY A 61 -8.22 -1.17 -6.90
N PHE A 62 -7.10 -1.09 -6.18
CA PHE A 62 -6.59 0.15 -5.58
C PHE A 62 -5.19 0.49 -6.08
N VAL A 63 -4.89 1.79 -6.18
CA VAL A 63 -3.56 2.25 -6.59
C VAL A 63 -2.48 1.92 -5.55
N CYS A 64 -1.30 1.54 -6.06
CA CYS A 64 -0.08 1.33 -5.29
C CYS A 64 1.04 2.26 -5.79
N PRO A 65 1.27 3.45 -5.18
CA PRO A 65 2.27 4.40 -5.68
C PRO A 65 3.73 3.96 -5.53
N ALA A 66 4.03 3.01 -4.63
CA ALA A 66 5.37 2.49 -4.44
C ALA A 66 5.36 1.07 -3.87
N THR A 67 6.48 0.38 -4.00
CA THR A 67 6.70 -0.98 -3.50
C THR A 67 8.04 -1.05 -2.76
N ILE A 68 8.03 -1.64 -1.57
CA ILE A 68 9.25 -1.91 -0.81
C ILE A 68 10.12 -2.89 -1.60
N ILE A 69 11.39 -2.53 -1.82
CA ILE A 69 12.32 -3.42 -2.50
C ILE A 69 12.51 -4.74 -1.72
N LYS A 70 12.77 -5.83 -2.44
CA LYS A 70 12.97 -7.15 -1.85
C LYS A 70 14.01 -7.17 -0.72
N ALA A 71 15.09 -6.40 -0.86
CA ALA A 71 16.16 -6.30 0.13
C ALA A 71 15.70 -5.70 1.48
N ASP A 72 14.62 -4.93 1.49
CA ASP A 72 14.10 -4.22 2.66
C ASP A 72 12.79 -4.81 3.21
N LEU A 73 12.19 -5.80 2.53
CA LEU A 73 10.93 -6.43 2.98
C LEU A 73 10.99 -6.99 4.40
N TRP A 74 12.16 -7.41 4.89
CA TRP A 74 12.28 -7.90 6.25
C TRP A 74 11.94 -6.83 7.31
N LYS A 75 12.15 -5.54 6.99
CA LYS A 75 11.92 -4.42 7.91
C LYS A 75 10.44 -4.33 8.31
N MET A 76 9.51 -4.55 7.37
CA MET A 76 8.07 -4.54 7.70
C MET A 76 7.66 -5.65 8.67
N GLY A 77 8.38 -6.78 8.68
CA GLY A 77 8.15 -7.89 9.60
C GLY A 77 8.60 -7.60 11.04
N GLN A 78 9.31 -6.50 11.28
CA GLN A 78 9.76 -6.07 12.61
C GLN A 78 8.93 -4.93 13.19
N LEU A 79 8.02 -4.34 12.40
CA LEU A 79 7.21 -3.20 12.83
C LEU A 79 6.25 -3.58 13.95
N LYS A 80 6.11 -2.67 14.91
CA LYS A 80 5.16 -2.72 16.01
C LYS A 80 4.20 -1.55 15.91
N ALA A 81 3.05 -1.69 16.58
CA ALA A 81 2.10 -0.59 16.66
C ALA A 81 2.75 0.62 17.35
N GLY A 82 2.68 1.78 16.71
CA GLY A 82 3.30 3.02 17.18
C GLY A 82 4.68 3.30 16.60
N ASP A 83 5.29 2.38 15.85
CA ASP A 83 6.52 2.66 15.13
C ASP A 83 6.30 3.72 14.05
N GLU A 84 7.26 4.63 13.90
CA GLU A 84 7.30 5.63 12.83
C GLU A 84 8.23 5.16 11.71
N ILE A 85 7.80 5.34 10.47
CA ILE A 85 8.58 4.99 9.29
C ILE A 85 8.55 6.12 8.26
N SER A 86 9.55 6.13 7.39
CA SER A 86 9.59 6.99 6.21
C SER A 86 10.07 6.17 5.02
N PHE A 87 9.37 6.28 3.89
CA PHE A 87 9.77 5.64 2.65
C PHE A 87 10.82 6.50 1.95
N ILE A 88 11.96 5.90 1.62
CA ILE A 88 13.04 6.56 0.90
C ILE A 88 13.07 6.00 -0.53
N PRO A 89 12.99 6.85 -1.56
CA PRO A 89 13.07 6.38 -2.94
C PRO A 89 14.45 5.78 -3.20
N VAL A 90 14.47 4.72 -4.00
CA VAL A 90 15.70 4.06 -4.45
C VAL A 90 15.71 3.94 -5.96
N THR A 91 16.91 3.93 -6.55
CA THR A 91 17.09 3.71 -7.98
C THR A 91 17.24 2.21 -8.26
N ILE A 92 16.53 1.72 -9.27
CA ILE A 92 16.77 0.39 -9.83
C ILE A 92 17.90 0.53 -10.86
N PRO A 93 18.90 -0.38 -10.87
CA PRO A 93 19.94 -0.42 -11.90
C PRO A 93 19.40 -0.58 -13.32
#